data_AF-A0A1Y4IXR7-F1
#
_entry.id   AF-A0A1Y4IXR7-F1
#
_cell.length_a   1.000
_cell.length_b   1.000
_cell.length_c   1.000
_cell.angle_alpha   90.00
_cell.angle_beta   90.00
_cell.angle_gamma   90.00
#
_symmetry.space_group_name_H-M   'P 1'
#
loop_
_entity.id
_entity.type
_entity.pdbx_description
1 polymer ?
#
loop_
_entity_poly.entity_id
_entity_poly.type
_entity_poly.pdbx_seq_one_letter_code
_entity_poly.pdbx_strand_id
1 'polypeptide(L)'
;MTKEDVRRIFDREAMIIGHSDAVPAAKAAKHFTKDALQFAKQLGKTEAGNAYGIGKRCSSFEYYTLYGLELAATYDNISALLTN
;
A
#
# COMPACT_ATOMS: atom_id res chain seq x y z
N MET A 1 -2.76 13.51 4.61
CA MET A 1 -3.18 13.07 3.26
C MET A 1 -4.68 12.93 3.20
N THR A 2 -5.28 13.45 2.12
CA THR A 2 -6.70 13.29 1.79
C THR A 2 -6.93 12.01 0.97
N LYS A 3 -8.19 11.62 0.75
CA LYS A 3 -8.53 10.52 -0.16
C LYS A 3 -8.06 10.79 -1.58
N GLU A 4 -8.19 12.04 -2.03
CA GLU A 4 -7.76 12.48 -3.35
C GLU A 4 -6.24 12.38 -3.52
N ASP A 5 -5.46 12.66 -2.47
CA ASP A 5 -4.00 12.50 -2.51
C ASP A 5 -3.61 11.01 -2.63
N VAL A 6 -4.25 10.14 -1.84
CA VAL A 6 -4.04 8.68 -1.94
C VAL A 6 -4.40 8.19 -3.34
N ARG A 7 -5.52 8.64 -3.89
CA ARG A 7 -5.96 8.24 -5.22
C ARG A 7 -4.98 8.67 -6.31
N ARG A 8 -4.46 9.92 -6.25
CA ARG A 8 -3.43 10.39 -7.18
C ARG A 8 -2.14 9.56 -7.10
N ILE A 9 -1.73 9.16 -5.90
CA ILE A 9 -0.56 8.26 -5.72
C ILE A 9 -0.85 6.89 -6.35
N PHE A 10 -2.03 6.33 -6.09
CA PHE A 10 -2.44 5.06 -6.66
C PHE A 10 -2.45 5.11 -8.19
N ASP A 11 -3.15 6.07 -8.79
CA ASP A 11 -3.26 6.20 -10.25
C ASP A 11 -1.88 6.42 -10.92
N ARG A 12 -0.91 7.02 -10.22
CA ARG A 12 0.45 7.24 -10.71
C ARG A 12 1.33 5.99 -10.64
N GLU A 13 1.22 5.21 -9.57
CA GLU A 13 2.18 4.15 -9.23
C GLU A 13 1.63 2.74 -9.44
N ALA A 14 0.32 2.60 -9.65
CA ALA A 14 -0.33 1.32 -9.82
C ALA A 14 0.06 0.67 -11.15
N MET A 15 0.10 -0.66 -11.11
CA MET A 15 0.31 -1.52 -12.26
C MET A 15 -0.60 -2.74 -12.15
N ILE A 16 -0.85 -3.40 -13.28
CA ILE A 16 -1.58 -4.66 -13.32
C ILE A 16 -0.77 -5.73 -12.56
N ILE A 17 -1.40 -6.33 -11.56
CA ILE A 17 -0.91 -7.47 -10.80
C ILE A 17 -2.01 -8.54 -10.76
N GLY A 18 -1.80 -9.63 -11.51
CA GLY A 18 -2.85 -10.64 -11.72
C GLY A 18 -4.03 -10.06 -12.51
N HIS A 19 -5.16 -9.86 -11.82
CA HIS A 19 -6.40 -9.34 -12.42
C HIS A 19 -6.80 -7.95 -11.90
N SER A 20 -5.95 -7.31 -11.10
CA SER A 20 -6.27 -6.04 -10.44
C SER A 20 -5.10 -5.07 -10.52
N ASP A 21 -5.41 -3.78 -10.49
CA ASP A 21 -4.39 -2.74 -10.30
C ASP A 21 -3.94 -2.69 -8.85
N ALA A 22 -2.63 -2.61 -8.65
CA ALA A 22 -2.04 -2.49 -7.33
C ALA A 22 -0.68 -1.77 -7.39
N VAL A 23 -0.29 -1.17 -6.27
CA VAL A 23 0.96 -0.43 -6.13
C VAL A 23 2.02 -1.33 -5.53
N PRO A 24 3.18 -1.53 -6.19
CA PRO A 24 4.29 -2.29 -5.62
C PRO A 24 4.73 -1.73 -4.26
N ALA A 25 5.11 -2.61 -3.33
CA ALA A 25 5.58 -2.21 -2.01
C ALA A 25 6.75 -1.19 -2.08
N ALA A 26 7.68 -1.38 -3.02
CA ALA A 26 8.80 -0.45 -3.24
C ALA A 26 8.37 0.93 -3.74
N LYS A 27 7.22 1.05 -4.41
CA LYS A 27 6.64 2.35 -4.80
C LYS A 27 5.85 2.96 -3.66
N ALA A 28 5.05 2.16 -2.95
CA ALA A 28 4.30 2.61 -1.78
C ALA A 28 5.23 3.18 -0.69
N ALA A 29 6.39 2.55 -0.46
CA ALA A 29 7.40 3.00 0.52
C ALA A 29 8.04 4.37 0.22
N LYS A 30 7.79 4.96 -0.96
CA LYS A 30 8.22 6.32 -1.29
C LYS A 30 7.25 7.38 -0.76
N HIS A 31 6.02 6.99 -0.44
CA HIS A 31 4.92 7.89 -0.08
C HIS A 31 4.44 7.71 1.36
N PHE A 32 4.63 6.53 1.94
CA PHE A 32 4.14 6.17 3.27
C PHE A 32 5.27 5.67 4.17
N THR A 33 5.09 5.84 5.47
CA THR A 33 6.03 5.28 6.44
C THR A 33 5.98 3.75 6.45
N LYS A 34 7.07 3.11 6.90
CA LYS A 34 7.12 1.65 7.04
C LYS A 34 6.03 1.13 7.99
N ASP A 35 5.81 1.85 9.09
CA ASP A 35 4.83 1.48 10.10
C ASP A 35 3.40 1.60 9.57
N ALA A 36 3.10 2.63 8.78
CA ALA A 36 1.80 2.77 8.11
C ALA A 36 1.48 1.61 7.16
N LEU A 37 2.47 1.21 6.35
CA LEU A 37 2.32 0.09 5.43
C LEU A 37 2.17 -1.25 6.16
N GLN A 38 2.91 -1.43 7.26
CA GLN A 38 2.76 -2.60 8.11
C GLN A 38 1.39 -2.64 8.79
N PHE A 39 0.91 -1.52 9.32
CA PHE A 39 -0.42 -1.37 9.90
C PHE A 39 -1.50 -1.72 8.88
N ALA A 40 -1.42 -1.21 7.65
CA ALA A 40 -2.37 -1.52 6.59
C ALA A 40 -2.44 -3.02 6.31
N LYS A 41 -1.30 -3.72 6.18
CA LYS A 41 -1.26 -5.18 6.01
C LYS A 41 -1.88 -5.93 7.20
N GLN A 42 -1.63 -5.47 8.43
CA GLN A 42 -2.16 -6.14 9.62
C GLN A 42 -3.69 -5.97 9.75
N LEU A 43 -4.19 -4.76 9.52
CA LEU A 43 -5.60 -4.43 9.67
C LEU A 43 -6.44 -4.95 8.49
N GLY A 44 -6.05 -4.61 7.26
CA GLY A 44 -6.80 -4.97 6.05
C GLY A 44 -6.41 -6.31 5.44
N LYS A 45 -5.41 -7.02 5.99
CA LYS A 45 -4.99 -8.37 5.57
C LYS A 45 -4.77 -8.43 4.04
N THR A 46 -5.28 -9.48 3.40
CA THR A 46 -5.16 -9.71 1.95
C THR A 46 -5.90 -8.68 1.10
N GLU A 47 -6.85 -7.93 1.67
CA GLU A 47 -7.57 -6.87 0.96
C GLU A 47 -6.74 -5.58 0.89
N ALA A 48 -5.88 -5.33 1.89
CA ALA A 48 -4.99 -4.17 1.89
C ALA A 48 -3.70 -4.41 1.10
N GLY A 49 -3.16 -5.62 1.14
CA GLY A 49 -1.95 -5.96 0.43
C GLY A 49 -1.67 -7.44 0.43
N ASN A 50 -0.97 -7.90 -0.60
CA ASN A 50 -0.61 -9.30 -0.75
C ASN A 50 0.69 -9.40 -1.56
N ALA A 51 1.10 -10.62 -1.88
CA ALA A 51 2.22 -10.87 -2.77
C ALA A 51 1.78 -11.68 -3.99
N TYR A 52 2.36 -11.34 -5.14
CA TYR A 52 2.12 -12.05 -6.39
C TYR A 52 3.35 -12.89 -6.75
N GLY A 53 3.14 -14.17 -7.07
CA GLY A 53 4.23 -15.06 -7.47
C GLY A 53 4.70 -14.76 -8.90
N ILE A 54 6.01 -14.56 -9.09
CA ILE A 54 6.61 -14.37 -10.42
C ILE A 54 7.63 -15.50 -10.69
N GLY A 55 7.34 -16.35 -11.68
CA GLY A 55 8.28 -17.35 -12.19
C GLY A 55 8.41 -18.63 -11.35
N LYS A 56 9.49 -19.40 -11.60
CA LYS A 56 9.61 -20.81 -11.16
C LYS A 56 10.16 -21.05 -9.74
N ARG A 57 10.60 -20.05 -8.96
CA ARG A 57 11.01 -20.23 -7.55
C ARG A 57 10.88 -18.95 -6.72
N CYS A 58 10.01 -18.96 -5.71
CA CYS A 58 9.94 -18.10 -4.50
C CYS A 58 10.10 -16.57 -4.62
N SER A 59 10.20 -15.99 -5.83
CA SER A 59 10.16 -14.54 -6.01
C SER A 59 8.71 -14.07 -5.90
N SER A 60 8.34 -13.61 -4.72
CA SER A 60 7.06 -12.95 -4.49
C SER A 60 7.23 -11.43 -4.62
N PHE A 61 6.28 -10.81 -5.29
CA PHE A 61 6.24 -9.38 -5.52
C PHE A 61 5.15 -8.79 -4.62
N GLU A 62 5.54 -8.12 -3.55
CA GLU A 62 4.60 -7.50 -2.62
C GLU A 62 3.95 -6.25 -3.20
N TYR A 63 2.67 -6.06 -2.93
CA TYR A 63 1.88 -4.95 -3.40
C TYR A 63 0.79 -4.53 -2.41
N TYR A 64 0.27 -3.32 -2.62
CA TYR A 64 -0.83 -2.73 -1.86
C TYR A 64 -1.97 -2.33 -2.81
N THR A 65 -3.20 -2.58 -2.37
CA THR A 65 -4.41 -2.10 -3.07
C THR A 65 -4.67 -0.64 -2.74
N LEU A 66 -5.61 0.01 -3.44
CA LEU A 66 -6.05 1.36 -3.07
C LEU A 66 -6.51 1.41 -1.61
N TYR A 67 -7.30 0.42 -1.19
CA TYR A 67 -7.75 0.28 0.20
C TYR A 67 -6.57 0.20 1.18
N GLY A 68 -5.53 -0.58 0.86
CA GLY A 68 -4.32 -0.65 1.69
C GLY A 68 -3.62 0.69 1.83
N LEU A 69 -3.55 1.47 0.75
CA LEU A 69 -2.97 2.82 0.80
C LEU A 69 -3.83 3.80 1.59
N GLU A 70 -5.16 3.67 1.56
CA GLU A 70 -6.06 4.46 2.39
C GLU A 70 -5.88 4.17 3.89
N LEU A 71 -5.67 2.90 4.26
CA LEU A 71 -5.33 2.51 5.63
C LEU A 71 -3.96 3.05 6.06
N ALA A 72 -2.96 2.98 5.18
CA ALA A 72 -1.64 3.54 5.47
C ALA A 72 -1.71 5.07 5.67
N ALA A 73 -2.45 5.77 4.80
CA ALA A 73 -2.68 7.21 4.94
C ALA A 73 -3.40 7.55 6.25
N THR A 74 -4.35 6.71 6.66
CA THR A 74 -5.08 6.87 7.94
C THR A 74 -4.10 6.80 9.12
N TYR A 75 -3.21 5.80 9.11
CA TYR A 75 -2.18 5.67 10.14
C TYR A 75 -1.27 6.90 10.18
N ASP A 76 -0.66 7.28 9.05
CA ASP A 76 0.25 8.42 8.99
C ASP A 76 -0.42 9.73 9.46
N ASN A 77 -1.68 9.96 9.08
CA ASN A 77 -2.45 11.12 9.53
C ASN A 77 -2.64 11.13 11.06
N ILE A 78 -3.05 10.00 11.64
CA ILE A 78 -3.29 9.91 13.09
C ILE A 78 -1.97 10.01 13.84
N SER A 79 -0.92 9.31 13.39
CA SER A 79 0.41 9.39 13.99
C SER A 79 0.92 10.82 14.01
N ALA A 80 0.80 11.57 12.91
CA ALA A 80 1.20 12.97 12.86
C ALA A 80 0.44 13.87 13.85
N LEU A 81 -0.79 13.52 14.25
CA LEU A 81 -1.52 14.25 15.29
C LEU A 81 -1.06 13.92 16.71
N LEU A 82 -0.48 12.73 16.92
CA LEU A 82 -0.06 12.25 18.24
C LEU A 82 1.40 12.62 18.58
N THR A 83 2.23 12.93 17.58
CA THR A 83 3.62 13.38 17.76
C THR A 83 3.78 14.90 17.82
N ASN A 84 2.71 15.66 17.61
CA ASN A 84 2.65 17.11 17.85
C ASN A 84 2.18 17.41 19.28
#